data_AF-A0AAP0BQZ7-F1
#
_entry.id   AF-A0AAP0BQZ7-F1
#
_cell.length_a   1.000
_cell.length_b   1.000
_cell.length_c   1.000
_cell.angle_alpha   90.00
_cell.angle_beta   90.00
_cell.angle_gamma   90.00
#
_symmetry.space_group_name_H-M   'P 1'
#
loop_
_entity.id
_entity.type
_entity.pdbx_description
1 polymer ?
#
loop_
_entity_poly.entity_id
_entity_poly.type
_entity_poly.pdbx_seq_one_letter_code
_entity_poly.pdbx_strand_id
1 'polypeptide(L)'
;MDQHYYTIYHLDVKSAFLNEKLMNKTEQEEGADKECDYEIEYQDHGSSIGVLVADAFALRLTNSSHVNPILTFGCGYDQQAGLSAEPNGRSTTDGVLGIGSGKVGILSQLRDLGVCRSVVGHCLSRQCAGFLFFGEDVVPPRSVKWAPMARVTAQ
;
A
#
# COMPACT_ATOMS: atom_id res chain seq x y z
N MET A 1 16.52 -31.12 -8.32
CA MET A 1 16.53 -30.37 -7.04
C MET A 1 16.66 -28.92 -7.45
N ASP A 2 15.55 -28.34 -7.90
CA ASP A 2 15.59 -27.11 -8.70
C ASP A 2 15.33 -25.90 -7.80
N GLN A 3 16.43 -25.23 -7.47
CA GLN A 3 16.45 -23.87 -6.93
C GLN A 3 16.05 -22.89 -8.04
N HIS A 4 14.77 -22.61 -8.17
CA HIS A 4 14.34 -21.43 -8.92
C HIS A 4 14.58 -20.19 -8.06
N TYR A 5 15.71 -19.54 -8.34
CA TYR A 5 16.02 -18.19 -7.88
C TYR A 5 14.94 -17.23 -8.41
N TYR A 6 14.19 -16.61 -7.50
CA TYR A 6 13.37 -15.45 -7.84
C TYR A 6 14.13 -14.21 -7.42
N THR A 7 14.57 -13.44 -8.42
CA THR A 7 15.09 -12.09 -8.23
C THR A 7 13.96 -11.23 -7.65
N ILE A 8 14.04 -10.95 -6.36
CA ILE A 8 13.20 -9.96 -5.69
C ILE A 8 13.78 -8.62 -6.10
N TYR A 9 13.14 -7.95 -7.05
CA TYR A 9 13.42 -6.53 -7.27
C TYR A 9 12.93 -5.78 -6.04
N HIS A 10 13.81 -4.94 -5.52
CA HIS A 10 13.46 -3.93 -4.54
C HIS A 10 12.24 -3.19 -5.08
N LEU A 11 11.11 -3.26 -4.36
CA LEU A 11 10.00 -2.36 -4.62
C LEU A 11 10.50 -1.00 -4.10
N ASP A 12 11.07 -0.18 -4.99
CA ASP A 12 11.31 1.24 -4.75
C ASP A 12 9.94 1.93 -4.65
N VAL A 13 9.28 1.77 -3.50
CA VAL A 13 8.00 2.42 -3.22
C VAL A 13 8.32 3.79 -2.66
N LYS A 14 8.53 4.77 -3.54
CA LYS A 14 8.67 6.18 -3.20
C LYS A 14 7.33 6.85 -2.83
N SER A 15 6.41 6.10 -2.24
CA SER A 15 4.99 6.46 -2.28
C SER A 15 4.23 5.95 -1.05
N ALA A 16 3.57 6.86 -0.35
CA ALA A 16 2.69 6.50 0.75
C ALA A 16 1.33 6.04 0.19
N PHE A 17 0.86 4.87 0.62
CA PHE A 17 -0.47 4.36 0.30
C PHE A 17 -1.39 4.52 1.52
N LEU A 18 -2.53 5.17 1.31
CA LEU A 18 -3.43 5.61 2.36
C LEU A 18 -4.42 4.52 2.78
N ASN A 19 -4.72 4.47 4.09
CA ASN A 19 -5.83 3.72 4.66
C ASN A 19 -7.08 4.63 4.84
N GLU A 20 -8.25 3.99 4.90
CA GLU A 20 -9.62 4.50 4.67
C GLU A 20 -10.11 5.71 5.49
N LYS A 21 -9.35 6.23 6.48
CA LYS A 21 -9.93 7.12 7.50
C LYS A 21 -10.01 8.61 7.14
N LEU A 22 -9.69 9.06 5.92
CA LEU A 22 -9.72 10.49 5.60
C LEU A 22 -10.29 10.86 4.23
N MET A 23 -11.24 10.08 3.71
CA MET A 23 -12.06 10.53 2.59
C MET A 23 -13.31 11.27 3.10
N ASN A 24 -13.12 12.24 3.99
CA ASN A 24 -14.20 13.17 4.33
C ASN A 24 -14.07 14.38 3.43
N LYS A 25 -14.97 14.42 2.45
CA LYS A 25 -15.10 15.45 1.42
C LYS A 25 -15.24 16.83 2.08
N THR A 26 -14.22 17.67 2.03
CA THR A 26 -14.38 19.10 2.31
C THR A 26 -15.23 19.72 1.21
N GLU A 27 -16.27 20.42 1.64
CA GLU A 27 -17.25 21.05 0.77
C GLU A 27 -16.62 22.13 -0.11
N GLN A 28 -16.87 21.98 -1.41
CA GLN A 28 -16.88 22.92 -2.52
C GLN A 28 -16.60 24.42 -2.25
N GLU A 29 -15.43 24.91 -2.70
CA GLU A 29 -15.26 26.28 -3.24
C GLU A 29 -14.82 26.24 -4.72
N GLU A 30 -15.46 27.03 -5.56
CA GLU A 30 -15.23 27.12 -7.01
C GLU A 30 -13.99 27.98 -7.32
N GLY A 31 -13.03 27.44 -8.10
CA GLY A 31 -12.01 28.25 -8.78
C GLY A 31 -10.58 28.22 -8.23
N ALA A 32 -9.88 27.11 -8.45
CA ALA A 32 -8.43 26.96 -8.67
C ALA A 32 -8.19 25.46 -8.94
N ASP A 33 -7.13 25.09 -9.63
CA ASP A 33 -6.75 23.69 -9.89
C ASP A 33 -6.76 22.91 -8.56
N LYS A 34 -7.76 22.04 -8.36
CA LYS A 34 -8.04 21.44 -7.04
C LYS A 34 -7.15 20.23 -6.84
N GLU A 35 -6.02 20.44 -6.19
CA GLU A 35 -5.22 19.35 -5.64
C GLU A 35 -6.08 18.57 -4.63
N CYS A 36 -6.05 17.24 -4.74
CA CYS A 36 -6.76 16.36 -3.82
C CYS A 36 -5.85 16.09 -2.63
N ASP A 37 -5.95 16.93 -1.61
CA ASP A 37 -5.14 16.80 -0.40
C ASP A 37 -5.52 15.54 0.38
N TYR A 38 -4.53 15.00 1.10
CA TYR A 38 -4.74 13.99 2.13
C TYR A 38 -4.03 14.40 3.41
N GLU A 39 -4.59 13.93 4.52
CA GLU A 39 -3.93 13.92 5.82
C GLU A 39 -4.07 12.51 6.40
N ILE A 40 -3.05 12.02 7.07
CA ILE A 40 -3.07 10.72 7.72
C ILE A 40 -2.32 10.78 9.04
N GLU A 41 -2.91 10.18 10.07
CA GLU A 41 -2.24 9.87 11.33
C GLU A 41 -1.99 8.36 11.38
N TYR A 42 -0.75 7.99 11.68
CA TYR A 42 -0.32 6.60 11.84
C TYR A 42 -0.52 6.15 13.29
N GLN A 43 -0.50 4.82 13.51
CA GLN A 43 -0.68 4.28 14.86
C GLN A 43 0.43 4.68 15.85
N ASP A 44 1.60 5.07 15.36
CA ASP A 44 2.70 5.53 16.19
C ASP A 44 2.66 7.03 16.47
N HIS A 45 1.52 7.68 16.22
CA HIS A 45 1.31 9.13 16.33
C HIS A 45 2.14 9.98 15.36
N GLY A 46 2.82 9.36 14.39
CA GLY A 46 3.33 10.10 13.25
C GLY A 46 2.19 10.56 12.36
N SER A 47 2.42 11.61 11.57
CA SER A 47 1.43 12.09 10.60
C SER A 47 2.07 12.46 9.28
N SER A 48 1.25 12.50 8.23
CA SER A 48 1.66 13.01 6.93
C SER A 48 0.53 13.77 6.26
N ILE A 49 0.88 14.93 5.70
CA ILE A 49 0.02 15.73 4.82
C ILE A 49 0.66 15.76 3.44
N GLY A 50 -0.18 15.67 2.42
CA GLY A 50 0.27 15.65 1.04
C GLY A 50 -0.86 15.77 0.04
N VAL A 51 -0.52 15.53 -1.21
CA VAL A 51 -1.45 15.50 -2.34
C VAL A 51 -1.56 14.09 -2.90
N LEU A 52 -2.74 13.74 -3.41
CA LEU A 52 -2.92 12.53 -4.20
C LEU A 52 -2.37 12.73 -5.61
N VAL A 53 -1.53 11.80 -6.03
CA VAL A 53 -0.97 11.73 -7.39
C VAL A 53 -1.30 10.39 -8.01
N ALA A 54 -1.31 10.32 -9.33
CA ALA A 54 -1.50 9.08 -10.08
C ALA A 54 -0.28 8.83 -10.96
N ASP A 55 0.37 7.68 -10.80
CA ASP A 55 1.57 7.32 -11.56
C ASP A 55 1.61 5.81 -11.86
N ALA A 56 2.45 5.43 -12.82
CA ALA A 56 2.64 4.06 -13.25
C ALA A 56 3.43 3.24 -12.23
N PHE A 57 2.84 2.13 -11.78
CA PHE A 57 3.48 1.18 -10.87
C PHE A 57 3.98 -0.05 -11.62
N ALA A 58 5.30 -0.27 -11.66
CA ALA A 58 5.87 -1.46 -12.28
C ALA A 58 5.63 -2.70 -11.41
N LEU A 59 4.76 -3.60 -11.87
CA LEU A 59 4.45 -4.85 -11.18
C LEU A 59 4.83 -6.06 -12.03
N ARG A 60 5.50 -7.03 -11.39
CA ARG A 60 5.80 -8.33 -11.99
C ARG A 60 4.72 -9.34 -11.61
N LEU A 61 4.10 -9.94 -12.61
CA LEU A 61 3.10 -10.98 -12.45
C LEU A 61 3.75 -12.35 -12.25
N THR A 62 2.98 -13.30 -11.71
CA THR A 62 3.44 -14.68 -11.45
C THR A 62 3.86 -15.42 -12.72
N ASN A 63 3.25 -15.08 -13.85
CA ASN A 63 3.63 -15.56 -15.19
C ASN A 63 4.91 -14.87 -15.74
N SER A 64 5.65 -14.13 -14.92
CA SER A 64 6.84 -13.35 -15.26
C SER A 64 6.64 -12.20 -16.26
N SER A 65 5.40 -11.90 -16.66
CA SER A 65 5.09 -10.68 -17.40
C SER A 65 5.09 -9.45 -16.48
N HIS A 66 5.16 -8.26 -17.08
CA HIS A 66 5.12 -6.98 -16.36
C HIS A 66 3.88 -6.20 -16.76
N VAL A 67 3.29 -5.51 -15.80
CA VAL A 67 2.21 -4.55 -16.00
C VAL A 67 2.56 -3.24 -15.32
N ASN A 68 2.05 -2.14 -15.87
CA ASN A 68 2.26 -0.79 -15.34
C ASN A 68 0.92 -0.11 -15.07
N PRO A 69 0.09 -0.61 -14.14
CA PRO A 69 -1.16 0.07 -13.78
C PRO A 69 -0.88 1.49 -13.27
N ILE A 70 -1.75 2.43 -13.66
CA ILE A 70 -1.78 3.76 -13.06
C ILE A 70 -2.47 3.64 -11.71
N LEU A 71 -1.73 3.86 -10.62
CA LEU A 71 -2.24 3.82 -9.26
C LEU A 71 -2.22 5.22 -8.65
N THR A 72 -3.26 5.53 -7.89
CA THR A 72 -3.36 6.75 -7.07
C THR A 72 -2.74 6.50 -5.70
N PHE A 73 -1.86 7.38 -5.25
CA PHE A 73 -1.20 7.30 -3.94
C PHE A 73 -0.87 8.70 -3.41
N GLY A 74 -0.47 8.79 -2.14
CA GLY A 74 -0.11 10.05 -1.50
C GLY A 74 1.36 10.41 -1.74
N CYS A 75 1.60 11.65 -2.19
CA CYS A 75 2.89 12.32 -2.18
C CYS A 75 2.92 13.33 -1.03
N GLY A 76 3.62 12.99 0.06
CA GLY A 76 3.68 13.81 1.25
C GLY A 76 4.74 14.91 1.16
N TYR A 77 4.44 16.08 1.70
CA TYR A 77 5.40 17.19 1.83
C TYR A 77 5.57 17.68 3.27
N ASP A 78 4.64 17.33 4.17
CA ASP A 78 4.76 17.55 5.61
C ASP A 78 4.66 16.20 6.32
N GLN A 79 5.68 15.85 7.08
CA GLN A 79 5.77 14.60 7.82
C GLN A 79 6.18 14.87 9.26
N GLN A 80 5.33 14.44 10.19
CA GLN A 80 5.66 14.46 11.61
C GLN A 80 6.12 13.07 12.04
N ALA A 81 7.30 13.02 12.64
CA ALA A 81 7.89 11.80 13.15
C ALA A 81 7.05 11.22 14.30
N GLY A 82 6.65 9.95 14.16
CA GLY A 82 5.99 9.20 15.23
C GLY A 82 6.98 8.67 16.26
N LEU A 83 6.45 7.96 17.26
CA LEU A 83 7.23 7.31 18.32
C LEU A 83 8.18 6.23 17.81
N SER A 84 7.98 5.73 16.59
CA SER A 84 8.84 4.72 15.95
C SER A 84 10.00 5.34 15.18
N ALA A 85 10.12 6.67 15.15
CA ALA A 85 11.19 7.35 14.44
C ALA A 85 12.55 7.11 15.11
N GLU A 86 13.59 6.98 14.29
CA GLU A 86 14.96 6.87 14.77
C GLU A 86 15.36 8.14 15.57
N PRO A 87 16.33 8.05 16.50
CA PRO A 87 16.74 9.18 17.34
C PRO A 87 17.23 10.42 16.57
N ASN A 88 17.58 10.26 15.30
CA ASN A 88 17.98 11.34 14.39
C ASN A 88 16.80 11.98 13.63
N GLY A 89 15.56 11.56 13.92
CA GLY A 89 14.33 12.02 13.27
C GLY A 89 14.18 11.57 11.81
N ARG A 90 15.04 10.67 11.32
CA ARG A 90 14.99 10.19 9.92
C ARG A 90 14.28 8.84 9.84
N SER A 91 13.34 8.73 8.92
CA SER A 91 12.80 7.43 8.52
C SER A 91 13.87 6.63 7.77
N THR A 92 13.92 5.32 7.98
CA THR A 92 14.73 4.38 7.18
C THR A 92 14.08 4.02 5.85
N THR A 93 12.89 4.54 5.59
CA THR A 93 12.09 4.30 4.39
C THR A 93 11.58 5.60 3.79
N ASP A 94 11.38 5.62 2.47
CA ASP A 94 10.86 6.79 1.73
C ASP A 94 9.33 6.85 1.71
N GLY A 95 8.63 5.90 2.33
CA GLY A 95 7.17 5.84 2.32
C GLY A 95 6.58 4.62 3.03
N VAL A 96 5.25 4.58 3.08
CA VAL A 96 4.48 3.53 3.76
C VAL A 96 3.53 2.85 2.76
N LEU A 97 3.58 1.51 2.67
CA LEU A 97 2.63 0.74 1.87
C LEU A 97 1.42 0.31 2.71
N GLY A 98 0.33 1.07 2.64
CA GLY A 98 -0.98 0.70 3.18
C GLY A 98 -1.60 -0.52 2.47
N ILE A 99 -1.83 -1.59 3.24
CA ILE A 99 -2.48 -2.85 2.79
C ILE A 99 -3.92 -3.00 3.31
N GLY A 100 -4.53 -1.91 3.79
CA GLY A 100 -5.90 -1.92 4.30
C GLY A 100 -6.95 -2.11 3.20
N SER A 101 -8.19 -2.35 3.62
CA SER A 101 -9.35 -2.58 2.74
C SER A 101 -9.99 -1.30 2.18
N GLY A 102 -9.34 -0.15 2.34
CA GLY A 102 -9.86 1.14 1.90
C GLY A 102 -10.00 1.24 0.38
N LYS A 103 -10.89 2.11 -0.10
CA LYS A 103 -11.15 2.33 -1.54
C LYS A 103 -9.91 2.78 -2.32
N VAL A 104 -9.06 3.61 -1.69
CA VAL A 104 -7.80 4.07 -2.27
C VAL A 104 -6.62 3.14 -1.96
N GLY A 105 -6.83 2.03 -1.27
CA GLY A 105 -5.77 1.05 -1.00
C GLY A 105 -5.34 0.34 -2.28
N ILE A 106 -4.07 -0.07 -2.33
CA ILE A 106 -3.47 -0.75 -3.50
C ILE A 106 -4.29 -1.97 -3.95
N LEU A 107 -4.82 -2.74 -3.00
CA LEU A 107 -5.65 -3.92 -3.28
C LEU A 107 -6.95 -3.59 -4.02
N SER A 108 -7.63 -2.53 -3.59
CA SER A 108 -8.88 -2.07 -4.20
C SER A 108 -8.61 -1.56 -5.62
N GLN A 109 -7.55 -0.76 -5.80
CA GLN A 109 -7.18 -0.22 -7.11
C GLN A 109 -6.78 -1.33 -8.10
N LEU A 110 -5.95 -2.28 -7.68
CA LEU A 110 -5.56 -3.41 -8.54
C LEU A 110 -6.74 -4.29 -8.94
N ARG A 111 -7.70 -4.48 -8.03
CA ARG A 111 -8.95 -5.18 -8.33
C ARG A 111 -9.78 -4.41 -9.35
N ASP A 112 -9.95 -3.11 -9.16
CA ASP A 112 -10.81 -2.28 -10.01
C ASP A 112 -10.20 -2.11 -11.42
N LEU A 113 -8.87 -2.20 -11.54
CA LEU A 113 -8.13 -2.26 -12.81
C LEU A 113 -8.09 -3.67 -13.43
N GLY A 114 -8.62 -4.70 -12.75
CA GLY A 114 -8.66 -6.08 -13.25
C GLY A 114 -7.30 -6.80 -13.23
N VAL A 115 -6.32 -6.30 -12.48
CA VAL A 115 -4.97 -6.89 -12.39
C VAL A 115 -4.98 -8.17 -11.56
N CYS A 116 -5.62 -8.13 -10.39
CA CYS A 116 -5.75 -9.29 -9.50
C CYS A 116 -6.95 -9.15 -8.57
N ARG A 117 -7.34 -10.23 -7.87
CA ARG A 117 -8.32 -10.09 -6.79
C ARG A 117 -7.74 -9.32 -5.61
N SER A 118 -8.64 -8.73 -4.81
CA SER A 118 -8.31 -8.03 -3.55
C SER A 118 -7.91 -9.02 -2.45
N VAL A 119 -6.76 -9.67 -2.63
CA VAL A 119 -6.14 -10.61 -1.70
C VAL A 119 -4.69 -10.18 -1.51
N VAL A 120 -4.21 -10.15 -0.27
CA VAL A 120 -2.80 -9.95 0.05
C VAL A 120 -2.30 -11.15 0.85
N GLY A 121 -1.10 -11.59 0.56
CA GLY A 121 -0.39 -12.58 1.37
C GLY A 121 1.05 -12.15 1.61
N HIS A 122 1.55 -12.46 2.80
CA HIS A 122 2.90 -12.12 3.19
C HIS A 122 3.55 -13.23 4.03
N CYS A 123 4.86 -13.34 3.93
CA CYS A 123 5.70 -14.08 4.86
C CYS A 123 6.78 -13.13 5.35
N LEU A 124 6.66 -12.67 6.60
CA LEU A 124 7.64 -11.80 7.22
C LEU A 124 8.65 -12.67 7.97
N SER A 125 9.94 -12.39 7.76
CA SER A 125 11.03 -13.09 8.43
C SER A 125 11.96 -12.08 9.10
N ARG A 126 12.51 -12.46 10.26
CA ARG A 126 13.50 -11.67 10.98
C ARG A 126 14.94 -11.99 10.58
N GLN A 127 15.14 -13.08 9.84
CA GLN A 127 16.47 -13.69 9.60
C GLN A 127 16.79 -13.84 8.11
N CYS A 128 15.77 -13.99 7.27
CA CYS A 128 15.90 -14.16 5.83
C CYS A 128 15.00 -13.16 5.11
N ALA A 129 15.14 -13.03 3.79
CA ALA A 129 14.18 -12.29 2.97
C ALA A 129 12.77 -12.90 3.11
N GLY A 130 11.79 -12.04 3.39
CA GLY A 130 10.37 -12.38 3.32
C GLY A 130 9.81 -12.14 1.92
N PHE A 131 8.49 -12.28 1.79
CA PHE A 131 7.78 -11.91 0.55
C PHE A 131 6.41 -11.29 0.86
N LEU A 132 5.94 -10.48 -0.08
CA LEU A 132 4.61 -9.89 -0.14
C LEU A 132 4.07 -10.11 -1.55
N PHE A 133 2.81 -10.53 -1.69
CA PHE A 133 2.15 -10.68 -2.97
C PHE A 133 0.70 -10.20 -2.92
N PHE A 134 0.17 -9.85 -4.10
CA PHE A 134 -1.23 -9.50 -4.32
C PHE A 134 -1.87 -10.53 -5.26
N GLY A 135 -3.12 -10.92 -4.97
CA GLY A 135 -3.87 -11.92 -5.73
C GLY A 135 -4.00 -13.28 -5.05
N GLU A 136 -4.82 -14.16 -5.65
CA GLU A 136 -5.23 -15.44 -5.06
C GLU A 136 -4.37 -16.64 -5.48
N ASP A 137 -3.66 -16.53 -6.61
CA ASP A 137 -3.01 -17.67 -7.29
C ASP A 137 -1.81 -18.26 -6.55
N VAL A 138 -1.28 -17.56 -5.55
CA VAL A 138 -0.08 -17.95 -4.80
C VAL A 138 -0.43 -18.75 -3.53
N VAL A 139 -1.72 -18.83 -3.15
CA VAL A 139 -2.15 -19.49 -1.90
C VAL A 139 -2.50 -20.96 -2.15
N PRO A 140 -1.73 -21.95 -1.65
CA PRO A 140 -2.09 -23.35 -1.82
C PRO A 140 -3.33 -23.65 -0.96
N PRO A 141 -4.43 -24.17 -1.54
CA PRO A 141 -5.70 -24.35 -0.82
C PRO A 141 -5.62 -25.28 0.39
N ARG A 142 -4.63 -26.20 0.41
CA ARG A 142 -4.53 -27.28 1.38
C ARG A 142 -3.67 -26.98 2.60
N SER A 143 -2.95 -25.85 2.63
CA SER A 143 -1.98 -25.53 3.68
C SER A 143 -2.35 -24.29 4.52
N VAL A 144 -3.49 -23.66 4.24
CA VAL A 144 -3.94 -22.45 4.96
C VAL A 144 -5.15 -22.76 5.82
N LYS A 145 -5.09 -22.34 7.09
CA LYS A 145 -6.27 -22.29 7.97
C LYS A 145 -6.92 -20.92 7.85
N TRP A 146 -8.21 -20.90 7.59
CA TRP A 146 -8.97 -19.67 7.39
C TRP A 146 -9.76 -19.30 8.63
N ALA A 147 -9.86 -18.00 8.89
CA ALA A 147 -10.79 -17.43 9.87
C ALA A 147 -11.47 -16.20 9.23
N PRO A 148 -12.72 -15.88 9.60
CA PRO A 148 -13.38 -14.67 9.11
C PRO A 148 -12.61 -13.41 9.49
N MET A 149 -12.44 -12.49 8.54
CA MET A 149 -11.92 -11.16 8.81
C MET A 149 -13.02 -10.33 9.49
N ALA A 150 -12.69 -9.74 10.65
CA ALA A 150 -13.61 -8.83 11.34
C ALA A 150 -13.86 -7.59 10.47
N ARG A 151 -15.13 -7.23 10.27
CA ARG A 151 -15.49 -5.98 9.60
C ARG A 151 -15.57 -4.89 10.66
N VAL A 152 -14.72 -3.87 10.54
CA VAL A 152 -14.89 -2.64 11.31
C VAL A 152 -15.92 -1.80 10.56
N THR A 153 -17.14 -1.72 11.08
CA THR A 153 -18.11 -0.73 10.63
C THR A 153 -17.67 0.63 11.15
N ALA A 154 -17.37 1.58 10.27
CA ALA A 154 -17.25 2.97 10.66
C ALA A 154 -18.57 3.41 11.32
N GLN A 155 -18.48 3.87 12.58
CA GLN A 155 -19.56 4.54 13.29
C GLN A 155 -19.55 6.03 12.97
#